data_AF-A0A9E3NQ49-F1
#
_entry.id   AF-A0A9E3NQ49-F1
#
_cell.length_a   1.000
_cell.length_b   1.000
_cell.length_c   1.000
_cell.angle_alpha   90.00
_cell.angle_beta   90.00
_cell.angle_gamma   90.00
#
_symmetry.space_group_name_H-M   'P 1'
#
loop_
_entity.id
_entity.type
_entity.pdbx_description
1 polymer ?
#
loop_
_entity_poly.entity_id
_entity_poly.type
_entity_poly.pdbx_seq_one_letter_code
_entity_poly.pdbx_strand_id
1 'polypeptide(L)'
;MRTRLLSLSLFALAVALPGMACSSSSEDDAEASEDALTDDELARKSLQILGAKIDGAEQQCNRCHDINQATLKKWADDYKTSLTFLSDDRKTQKERRNYMRRDPADETSTFAPAKLGFLSAGTHFGGSAAVDERRHPIAAKQSAMLKKIFTNRDADYAQFRSNTLMPIEAEYDRLSAGDYNTIATWIEKGMPKLEQLLPEEPRPTTCADDFDQLKAHAREMKSKGWEAVNREGRMPMFACDAGASPLECFRQKHDGKDIFPDAKTSSYGKDWAQDGSTVRVLRALDYKTFFWMRNSADGRFIANGMSGGGSDGAVIADLAAALAPGGPKTRDIMASARYDPDFWPDNKGFMFQGTPSQGVFCAQSLLSNPATTRISFSEPQCSKLDTVGLYQTVGQRIGDNSVADHFVVNGKFASDNPGQTASDRDLAATFGPDAKAIIRVMFARGNDAEDGYQVKQSVELPTPFEGDIMMSRSSTLLGARVAGEDKPLGYSIRKVSSTFQGDGYRFQLSAVGRICMPGNKANFSFDERFLTTHHYLEREDFASDAAWAGYKEKGGADIYVADFVTGKKVRITRMKPGQFAIFPHFRSDGWLYFLVRDASDPNDKKEFVVASDWALKQLAAVPTP
;
A
#
# COMPACT_ATOMS: atom_id res chain seq x y z
N MET A 1 -65.63 -2.46 -1.66
CA MET A 1 -65.26 -1.55 -2.78
C MET A 1 -63.75 -1.46 -2.83
N ARG A 2 -62.99 -1.76 -3.88
CA ARG A 2 -63.23 -2.31 -5.23
C ARG A 2 -62.02 -3.22 -5.52
N THR A 3 -62.33 -4.38 -6.06
CA THR A 3 -61.44 -5.49 -6.44
C THR A 3 -60.55 -5.10 -7.63
N ARG A 4 -59.25 -5.42 -7.59
CA ARG A 4 -58.34 -5.29 -8.75
C ARG A 4 -58.40 -6.57 -9.59
N LEU A 5 -58.79 -6.40 -10.85
CA LEU A 5 -58.80 -7.44 -11.88
C LEU A 5 -57.38 -7.71 -12.40
N LEU A 6 -57.08 -8.99 -12.58
CA LEU A 6 -56.01 -9.50 -13.43
C LEU A 6 -56.28 -9.11 -14.89
N SER A 7 -55.23 -8.77 -15.63
CA SER A 7 -55.24 -8.82 -17.10
C SER A 7 -53.96 -9.52 -17.56
N LEU A 8 -54.13 -10.77 -17.99
CA LEU A 8 -53.22 -11.46 -18.89
C LEU A 8 -53.16 -10.69 -20.20
N SER A 9 -51.97 -10.50 -20.76
CA SER A 9 -51.82 -10.11 -22.16
C SER A 9 -50.81 -11.02 -22.84
N LEU A 10 -51.30 -11.63 -23.92
CA LEU A 10 -50.61 -12.51 -24.85
C LEU A 10 -49.37 -11.83 -25.42
N PHE A 11 -48.22 -12.52 -25.37
CA PHE A 11 -47.09 -12.20 -26.25
C PHE A 11 -47.26 -12.92 -27.58
N ALA A 12 -47.37 -12.11 -28.64
CA ALA A 12 -47.43 -12.56 -30.03
C ALA A 12 -46.05 -13.06 -30.48
N LEU A 13 -46.07 -14.22 -31.15
CA LEU A 13 -44.98 -14.81 -31.89
C LEU A 13 -44.64 -13.91 -33.09
N ALA A 14 -43.44 -13.33 -33.11
CA ALA A 14 -42.87 -12.70 -34.30
C ALA A 14 -41.76 -13.60 -34.85
N VAL A 15 -42.06 -14.20 -36.01
CA VAL A 15 -41.12 -14.96 -36.83
C VAL A 15 -40.17 -13.97 -37.52
N ALA A 16 -38.87 -14.06 -37.23
CA ALA A 16 -37.83 -13.33 -37.95
C ALA A 16 -37.02 -14.32 -38.81
N LEU A 17 -36.99 -14.05 -40.11
CA LEU A 17 -36.21 -14.76 -41.13
C LEU A 17 -34.71 -14.48 -40.97
N PRO A 18 -33.82 -15.41 -41.36
CA PRO A 18 -32.37 -15.20 -41.31
C PRO A 18 -31.93 -14.30 -42.48
N GLY A 19 -31.64 -13.04 -42.17
CA GLY A 19 -30.91 -12.17 -43.09
C GLY A 19 -29.44 -12.56 -43.09
N MET A 20 -28.97 -13.09 -44.22
CA MET A 20 -27.55 -13.12 -44.57
C MET A 20 -27.03 -11.67 -44.58
N ALA A 21 -26.31 -11.29 -43.53
CA ALA A 21 -25.46 -10.10 -43.55
C ALA A 21 -24.02 -10.59 -43.72
N CYS A 22 -23.42 -10.21 -44.85
CA CYS A 22 -22.03 -10.45 -45.18
C CYS A 22 -21.13 -10.05 -44.01
N SER A 23 -20.46 -11.04 -43.45
CA SER A 23 -19.22 -10.87 -42.69
C SER A 23 -18.22 -10.15 -43.61
N SER A 24 -18.14 -8.82 -43.50
CA SER A 24 -16.91 -8.12 -43.84
C SER A 24 -15.88 -8.58 -42.82
N SER A 25 -15.13 -9.61 -43.20
CA SER A 25 -13.81 -9.88 -42.66
C SER A 25 -13.08 -8.54 -42.59
N SER A 26 -12.82 -8.07 -41.36
CA SER A 26 -11.78 -7.08 -41.13
C SER A 26 -10.54 -7.64 -41.79
N GLU A 27 -10.13 -7.00 -42.89
CA GLU A 27 -8.89 -7.29 -43.58
C GLU A 27 -7.78 -7.32 -42.54
N ASP A 28 -6.98 -8.37 -42.61
CA ASP A 28 -5.75 -8.56 -41.86
C ASP A 28 -4.87 -7.30 -42.02
N ASP A 29 -4.89 -6.42 -41.01
CA ASP A 29 -3.80 -5.49 -40.81
C ASP A 29 -2.54 -6.34 -40.57
N ALA A 30 -1.73 -6.43 -41.62
CA ALA A 30 -0.40 -7.00 -41.55
C ALA A 30 0.45 -6.11 -40.64
N GLU A 31 0.34 -6.30 -39.33
CA GLU A 31 1.30 -5.74 -38.38
C GLU A 31 2.69 -6.21 -38.81
N ALA A 32 3.54 -5.26 -39.18
CA ALA A 32 4.94 -5.53 -39.46
C ALA A 32 5.55 -6.22 -38.23
N SER A 33 6.22 -7.36 -38.46
CA SER A 33 6.98 -8.06 -37.42
C SER A 33 7.88 -7.06 -36.69
N GLU A 34 7.92 -7.10 -35.36
CA GLU A 34 8.66 -6.13 -34.55
C GLU A 34 10.17 -6.16 -34.85
N ASP A 35 10.66 -7.28 -35.37
CA ASP A 35 12.04 -7.46 -35.85
C ASP A 35 12.34 -6.66 -37.13
N ALA A 36 11.31 -6.26 -37.87
CA ALA A 36 11.43 -5.42 -39.07
C ALA A 36 11.40 -3.91 -38.76
N LEU A 37 11.06 -3.51 -37.53
CA LEU A 37 11.09 -2.11 -37.12
C LEU A 37 12.53 -1.63 -36.92
N THR A 38 12.82 -0.40 -37.36
CA THR A 38 14.07 0.29 -37.01
C THR A 38 14.11 0.57 -35.50
N ASP A 39 15.31 0.81 -34.95
CA ASP A 39 15.46 1.13 -33.53
C ASP A 39 14.66 2.39 -33.10
N ASP A 40 14.50 3.38 -33.99
CA ASP A 40 13.70 4.59 -33.71
C ASP A 40 12.20 4.28 -33.69
N GLU A 41 11.69 3.53 -34.67
CA GLU A 41 10.28 3.12 -34.73
C GLU A 41 9.91 2.23 -33.54
N LEU A 42 10.77 1.26 -33.22
CA LEU A 42 10.59 0.35 -32.09
C LEU A 42 10.57 1.11 -30.76
N ALA A 43 11.48 2.06 -30.57
CA ALA A 43 11.54 2.88 -29.36
C ALA A 43 10.31 3.80 -29.23
N ARG A 44 9.89 4.46 -30.31
CA ARG A 44 8.67 5.31 -30.30
C ARG A 44 7.42 4.50 -30.01
N LYS A 45 7.22 3.37 -30.70
CA LYS A 45 6.05 2.50 -30.48
C LYS A 45 6.03 1.98 -29.03
N SER A 46 7.16 1.51 -28.50
CA SER A 46 7.26 1.05 -27.11
C SER A 46 6.93 2.16 -26.11
N LEU A 47 7.51 3.35 -26.28
CA LEU A 47 7.27 4.50 -25.41
C LEU A 47 5.82 5.00 -25.51
N GLN A 48 5.19 4.94 -26.70
CA GLN A 48 3.78 5.28 -26.89
C GLN A 48 2.87 4.33 -26.12
N ILE A 49 3.07 3.01 -26.27
CA ILE A 49 2.30 1.97 -25.55
C ILE A 49 2.46 2.15 -24.04
N LEU A 50 3.69 2.33 -23.56
CA LEU A 50 3.98 2.51 -22.13
C LEU A 50 3.36 3.79 -21.56
N GLY A 51 3.07 4.78 -22.41
CA GLY A 51 2.54 6.07 -22.00
C GLY A 51 3.59 7.07 -21.56
N ALA A 52 4.78 7.01 -22.17
CA ALA A 52 5.81 8.03 -22.00
C ALA A 52 5.34 9.38 -22.56
N LYS A 53 6.02 10.46 -22.18
CA LYS A 53 5.70 11.82 -22.66
C LYS A 53 6.21 12.06 -24.08
N ILE A 54 5.65 11.33 -25.05
CA ILE A 54 5.93 11.49 -26.47
C ILE A 54 4.62 11.55 -27.27
N ASP A 55 4.66 12.09 -28.48
CA ASP A 55 3.48 12.20 -29.33
C ASP A 55 2.85 10.84 -29.62
N GLY A 56 1.53 10.75 -29.49
CA GLY A 56 0.76 9.52 -29.74
C GLY A 56 0.76 8.53 -28.56
N ALA A 57 1.23 8.92 -27.38
CA ALA A 57 1.27 8.03 -26.23
C ALA A 57 -0.12 7.68 -25.66
N GLU A 58 -0.27 6.42 -25.29
CA GLU A 58 -1.44 5.88 -24.60
C GLU A 58 -1.30 6.05 -23.08
N GLN A 59 -2.38 5.84 -22.31
CA GLN A 59 -2.31 5.92 -20.84
C GLN A 59 -2.41 4.54 -20.20
N GLN A 60 -1.66 3.55 -20.69
CA GLN A 60 -1.74 2.19 -20.16
C GLN A 60 -0.93 2.03 -18.87
N CYS A 61 0.38 2.32 -18.87
CA CYS A 61 1.24 2.14 -17.67
C CYS A 61 1.44 3.44 -16.87
N ASN A 62 1.26 4.61 -17.49
CA ASN A 62 1.55 5.90 -16.88
C ASN A 62 0.52 6.37 -15.83
N ARG A 63 -0.58 5.63 -15.63
CA ARG A 63 -1.58 5.93 -14.59
C ARG A 63 -1.08 5.57 -13.20
N CYS A 64 -0.44 4.40 -13.07
CA CYS A 64 0.10 3.91 -11.79
C CYS A 64 1.58 4.30 -11.61
N HIS A 65 2.33 4.38 -12.70
CA HIS A 65 3.78 4.59 -12.68
C HIS A 65 4.18 5.85 -13.43
N ASP A 66 5.29 6.46 -13.05
CA ASP A 66 5.93 7.45 -13.92
C ASP A 66 6.84 6.77 -14.92
N ILE A 67 6.59 7.05 -16.20
CA ILE A 67 7.36 6.52 -17.31
C ILE A 67 8.50 7.48 -17.59
N ASN A 68 9.63 7.23 -16.94
CA ASN A 68 10.90 7.94 -17.10
C ASN A 68 12.06 6.93 -17.19
N GLN A 69 13.28 7.41 -17.44
CA GLN A 69 14.40 6.49 -17.65
C GLN A 69 14.69 5.64 -16.42
N ALA A 70 14.59 6.19 -15.20
CA ALA A 70 14.85 5.43 -13.98
C ALA A 70 13.86 4.27 -13.81
N THR A 71 12.57 4.51 -14.02
CA THR A 71 11.55 3.45 -13.97
C THR A 71 11.81 2.38 -15.04
N LEU A 72 12.08 2.77 -16.28
CA LEU A 72 12.27 1.84 -17.40
C LEU A 72 13.55 1.02 -17.27
N LYS A 73 14.67 1.66 -16.89
CA LYS A 73 15.95 0.99 -16.59
C LYS A 73 15.75 -0.04 -15.49
N LYS A 74 15.06 0.31 -14.40
CA LYS A 74 14.73 -0.63 -13.33
C LYS A 74 13.89 -1.82 -13.82
N TRP A 75 12.81 -1.57 -14.56
CA TRP A 75 11.96 -2.65 -15.08
C TRP A 75 12.69 -3.58 -16.04
N ALA A 76 13.57 -3.03 -16.87
CA ALA A 76 14.40 -3.79 -17.80
C ALA A 76 15.42 -4.68 -17.07
N ASP A 77 16.08 -4.14 -16.04
CA ASP A 77 17.07 -4.87 -15.25
C ASP A 77 16.42 -6.01 -14.45
N ASP A 78 15.30 -5.73 -13.78
CA ASP A 78 14.51 -6.75 -13.09
C ASP A 78 14.07 -7.83 -14.10
N TYR A 79 13.48 -7.43 -15.24
CA TYR A 79 13.03 -8.34 -16.31
C TYR A 79 14.14 -9.28 -16.79
N LYS A 80 15.32 -8.74 -17.13
CA LYS A 80 16.47 -9.52 -17.61
C LYS A 80 16.98 -10.49 -16.55
N THR A 81 17.03 -10.03 -15.29
CA THR A 81 17.44 -10.86 -14.15
C THR A 81 16.47 -12.02 -13.95
N SER A 82 15.17 -11.74 -13.96
CA SER A 82 14.12 -12.74 -13.80
C SER A 82 14.16 -13.77 -14.93
N LEU A 83 14.22 -13.32 -16.19
CA LEU A 83 14.26 -14.24 -17.33
C LEU A 83 15.48 -15.15 -17.30
N THR A 84 16.65 -14.60 -16.95
CA THR A 84 17.88 -15.37 -16.79
C THR A 84 17.70 -16.49 -15.75
N PHE A 85 17.13 -16.17 -14.59
CA PHE A 85 16.90 -17.16 -13.53
C PHE A 85 15.84 -18.20 -13.92
N LEU A 86 14.71 -17.75 -14.48
CA LEU A 86 13.56 -18.59 -14.80
C LEU A 86 13.81 -19.50 -16.02
N SER A 87 14.75 -19.14 -16.88
CA SER A 87 15.15 -19.93 -18.06
C SER A 87 16.32 -20.89 -17.80
N ASP A 88 16.97 -20.83 -16.63
CA ASP A 88 18.10 -21.70 -16.31
C ASP A 88 17.66 -23.16 -16.08
N ASP A 89 17.94 -24.05 -17.04
CA ASP A 89 17.64 -25.49 -17.00
C ASP A 89 18.34 -26.28 -15.89
N ARG A 90 19.29 -25.68 -15.19
CA ARG A 90 19.85 -26.25 -13.95
C ARG A 90 18.95 -26.02 -12.74
N LYS A 91 18.01 -25.07 -12.80
CA LYS A 91 17.05 -24.78 -11.73
C LYS A 91 15.81 -25.66 -11.86
N THR A 92 15.42 -26.29 -10.76
CA THR A 92 14.17 -27.03 -10.65
C THR A 92 12.96 -26.11 -10.80
N GLN A 93 11.80 -26.67 -11.18
CA GLN A 93 10.54 -25.91 -11.22
C GLN A 93 10.21 -25.27 -9.85
N LYS A 94 10.53 -25.95 -8.75
CA LYS A 94 10.32 -25.44 -7.38
C LYS A 94 11.19 -24.20 -7.12
N GLU A 95 12.47 -24.24 -7.44
CA GLU A 95 13.35 -23.07 -7.30
C GLU A 95 12.87 -21.89 -8.15
N ARG A 96 12.47 -22.14 -9.40
CA ARG A 96 11.93 -21.10 -10.30
C ARG A 96 10.64 -20.49 -9.77
N ARG A 97 9.69 -21.30 -9.26
CA ARG A 97 8.48 -20.78 -8.60
C ARG A 97 8.81 -19.93 -7.39
N ASN A 98 9.69 -20.42 -6.53
CA ASN A 98 10.02 -19.74 -5.28
C ASN A 98 10.82 -18.45 -5.51
N TYR A 99 11.64 -18.36 -6.55
CA TYR A 99 12.29 -17.10 -6.93
C TYR A 99 11.32 -15.94 -7.13
N MET A 100 10.14 -16.21 -7.70
CA MET A 100 9.10 -15.21 -7.94
C MET A 100 8.31 -14.85 -6.66
N ARG A 101 8.55 -15.57 -5.56
CA ARG A 101 7.96 -15.26 -4.26
C ARG A 101 8.72 -14.14 -3.58
N ARG A 102 8.02 -13.43 -2.71
CA ARG A 102 8.55 -12.37 -1.85
C ARG A 102 9.71 -12.89 -1.00
N ASP A 103 9.52 -14.07 -0.43
CA ASP A 103 10.55 -14.86 0.24
C ASP A 103 10.80 -16.17 -0.53
N PRO A 104 11.93 -16.30 -1.25
CA PRO A 104 12.24 -17.52 -1.97
C PRO A 104 12.50 -18.75 -1.10
N ALA A 105 12.70 -18.59 0.21
CA ALA A 105 12.87 -19.71 1.14
C ALA A 105 11.53 -20.28 1.64
N ASP A 106 10.41 -19.58 1.42
CA ASP A 106 9.09 -19.95 1.94
C ASP A 106 8.09 -20.15 0.79
N GLU A 107 7.64 -21.41 0.59
CA GLU A 107 6.66 -21.78 -0.43
C GLU A 107 5.26 -21.21 -0.19
N THR A 108 4.96 -20.78 1.03
CA THR A 108 3.67 -20.16 1.39
C THR A 108 3.68 -18.65 1.17
N SER A 109 4.86 -18.07 0.97
CA SER A 109 5.04 -16.65 0.69
C SER A 109 4.40 -16.25 -0.63
N THR A 110 3.79 -15.07 -0.66
CA THR A 110 3.10 -14.55 -1.85
C THR A 110 4.07 -14.24 -3.00
N PHE A 111 3.56 -14.27 -4.24
CA PHE A 111 4.32 -13.81 -5.41
C PHE A 111 4.43 -12.27 -5.42
N ALA A 112 5.58 -11.76 -5.85
CA ALA A 112 5.91 -10.34 -5.83
C ALA A 112 6.17 -9.80 -7.25
N PRO A 113 5.36 -8.86 -7.77
CA PRO A 113 5.59 -8.25 -9.10
C PRO A 113 6.98 -7.64 -9.25
N ALA A 114 7.51 -7.04 -8.18
CA ALA A 114 8.85 -6.43 -8.17
C ALA A 114 9.99 -7.41 -8.45
N LYS A 115 9.76 -8.74 -8.37
CA LYS A 115 10.74 -9.77 -8.74
C LYS A 115 10.72 -10.12 -10.23
N LEU A 116 9.80 -9.56 -11.02
CA LEU A 116 9.58 -9.89 -12.44
C LEU A 116 9.93 -8.74 -13.39
N GLY A 117 10.00 -7.49 -12.90
CA GLY A 117 10.14 -6.31 -13.76
C GLY A 117 9.01 -6.24 -14.79
N PHE A 118 9.36 -5.94 -16.05
CA PHE A 118 8.38 -5.88 -17.14
C PHE A 118 7.62 -7.20 -17.39
N LEU A 119 8.17 -8.36 -16.99
CA LEU A 119 7.51 -9.67 -17.20
C LEU A 119 6.15 -9.74 -16.48
N SER A 120 5.94 -8.94 -15.43
CA SER A 120 4.65 -8.80 -14.75
C SER A 120 3.50 -8.44 -15.71
N ALA A 121 3.74 -7.58 -16.69
CA ALA A 121 2.72 -7.18 -17.67
C ALA A 121 2.26 -8.37 -18.55
N GLY A 122 3.12 -9.36 -18.77
CA GLY A 122 2.84 -10.54 -19.59
C GLY A 122 2.26 -11.74 -18.84
N THR A 123 2.11 -11.67 -17.51
CA THR A 123 1.69 -12.83 -16.69
C THR A 123 0.26 -13.31 -17.00
N HIS A 124 -0.54 -12.50 -17.67
CA HIS A 124 -1.92 -12.83 -18.01
C HIS A 124 -2.06 -13.72 -19.26
N PHE A 125 -1.04 -13.78 -20.13
CA PHE A 125 -1.04 -14.51 -21.41
C PHE A 125 -1.11 -16.04 -21.30
N GLY A 126 -0.98 -16.60 -20.11
CA GLY A 126 -1.13 -18.04 -19.90
C GLY A 126 -2.53 -18.50 -19.48
N GLY A 127 -3.51 -17.58 -19.40
CA GLY A 127 -4.91 -17.89 -19.14
C GLY A 127 -5.74 -18.03 -20.42
N SER A 128 -6.81 -17.24 -20.51
CA SER A 128 -7.78 -17.19 -21.61
C SER A 128 -7.36 -16.33 -22.80
N ALA A 129 -6.25 -15.58 -22.70
CA ALA A 129 -5.76 -14.76 -23.79
C ALA A 129 -5.14 -15.64 -24.88
N ALA A 130 -5.63 -15.53 -26.11
CA ALA A 130 -5.04 -16.22 -27.26
C ALA A 130 -3.71 -15.55 -27.62
N VAL A 131 -2.63 -16.33 -27.61
CA VAL A 131 -1.32 -15.88 -28.10
C VAL A 131 -0.98 -16.69 -29.34
N ASP A 132 -0.88 -16.01 -30.48
CA ASP A 132 -0.36 -16.59 -31.72
C ASP A 132 1.17 -16.64 -31.65
N GLU A 133 1.75 -17.85 -31.70
CA GLU A 133 3.21 -18.06 -31.57
C GLU A 133 4.02 -17.48 -32.73
N ARG A 134 3.42 -17.39 -33.92
CA ARG A 134 4.12 -16.82 -35.10
C ARG A 134 4.09 -15.31 -35.07
N ARG A 135 2.97 -14.72 -34.66
CA ARG A 135 2.82 -13.25 -34.57
C ARG A 135 3.44 -12.68 -33.30
N HIS A 136 3.39 -13.40 -32.18
CA HIS A 136 3.84 -12.90 -30.87
C HIS A 136 4.86 -13.83 -30.19
N PRO A 137 6.04 -14.06 -30.79
CA PRO A 137 6.98 -15.09 -30.33
C PRO A 137 7.48 -14.91 -28.89
N ILE A 138 7.73 -13.67 -28.42
CA ILE A 138 8.21 -13.44 -27.05
C ILE A 138 7.11 -13.73 -26.03
N ALA A 139 5.91 -13.18 -26.23
CA ALA A 139 4.74 -13.44 -25.39
C ALA A 139 4.43 -14.94 -25.32
N ALA A 140 4.46 -15.65 -26.46
CA ALA A 140 4.21 -17.08 -26.53
C ALA A 140 5.27 -17.88 -25.75
N LYS A 141 6.56 -17.60 -25.99
CA LYS A 141 7.69 -18.25 -25.33
C LYS A 141 7.63 -18.07 -23.81
N GLN A 142 7.37 -16.86 -23.34
CA GLN A 142 7.33 -16.57 -21.91
C GLN A 142 6.07 -17.12 -21.23
N SER A 143 4.92 -17.06 -21.89
CA SER A 143 3.69 -17.72 -21.44
C SER A 143 3.89 -19.24 -21.29
N ALA A 144 4.52 -19.88 -22.28
CA ALA A 144 4.87 -21.30 -22.23
C ALA A 144 5.86 -21.62 -21.11
N MET A 145 6.89 -20.79 -20.93
CA MET A 145 7.86 -20.93 -19.82
C MET A 145 7.15 -20.86 -18.46
N LEU A 146 6.30 -19.85 -18.23
CA LEU A 146 5.56 -19.70 -16.99
C LEU A 146 4.64 -20.92 -16.76
N LYS A 147 3.85 -21.33 -17.77
CA LYS A 147 3.02 -22.56 -17.67
C LYS A 147 3.85 -23.80 -17.29
N LYS A 148 5.03 -23.97 -17.90
CA LYS A 148 5.95 -25.09 -17.60
C LYS A 148 6.48 -25.04 -16.16
N ILE A 149 6.72 -23.86 -15.60
CA ILE A 149 7.18 -23.70 -14.20
C ILE A 149 6.09 -24.14 -13.20
N PHE A 150 4.81 -23.99 -13.57
CA PHE A 150 3.66 -24.32 -12.74
C PHE A 150 2.94 -25.62 -13.11
N THR A 151 3.55 -26.50 -13.91
CA THR A 151 2.96 -27.80 -14.24
C THR A 151 2.55 -28.57 -12.97
N ASN A 152 1.29 -29.05 -12.94
CA ASN A 152 0.65 -29.72 -11.80
C ASN A 152 0.52 -28.84 -10.52
N ARG A 153 0.51 -27.51 -10.67
CA ARG A 153 0.39 -26.52 -9.58
C ARG A 153 -0.60 -25.41 -9.92
N ASP A 154 -1.77 -25.77 -10.41
CA ASP A 154 -2.78 -24.80 -10.93
C ASP A 154 -3.20 -23.75 -9.90
N ALA A 155 -3.33 -24.15 -8.62
CA ALA A 155 -3.64 -23.21 -7.54
C ALA A 155 -2.53 -22.17 -7.32
N ASP A 156 -1.25 -22.59 -7.35
CA ASP A 156 -0.11 -21.66 -7.27
C ASP A 156 -0.08 -20.75 -8.51
N TYR A 157 -0.44 -21.27 -9.69
CA TYR A 157 -0.44 -20.47 -10.90
C TYR A 157 -1.55 -19.42 -10.91
N ALA A 158 -2.73 -19.78 -10.42
CA ALA A 158 -3.83 -18.84 -10.22
C ALA A 158 -3.43 -17.74 -9.22
N GLN A 159 -2.78 -18.11 -8.11
CA GLN A 159 -2.28 -17.16 -7.13
C GLN A 159 -1.18 -16.26 -7.73
N PHE A 160 -0.24 -16.83 -8.47
CA PHE A 160 0.82 -16.09 -9.17
C PHE A 160 0.24 -15.04 -10.09
N ARG A 161 -0.67 -15.43 -11.00
CA ARG A 161 -1.32 -14.51 -11.94
C ARG A 161 -2.09 -13.43 -11.18
N SER A 162 -2.84 -13.82 -10.15
CA SER A 162 -3.59 -12.90 -9.31
C SER A 162 -2.71 -11.85 -8.62
N ASN A 163 -1.51 -12.23 -8.16
CA ASN A 163 -0.60 -11.36 -7.42
C ASN A 163 0.27 -10.48 -8.31
N THR A 164 0.50 -10.88 -9.57
CA THR A 164 1.49 -10.28 -10.47
C THR A 164 0.88 -9.56 -11.67
N LEU A 165 -0.45 -9.56 -11.76
CA LEU A 165 -1.23 -8.96 -12.83
C LEU A 165 -0.97 -7.45 -12.97
N MET A 166 -0.75 -6.99 -14.21
CA MET A 166 -0.61 -5.58 -14.55
C MET A 166 -1.34 -5.24 -15.88
N PRO A 167 -2.07 -4.11 -15.96
CA PRO A 167 -2.53 -3.31 -14.84
C PRO A 167 -3.38 -4.13 -13.87
N ILE A 168 -3.25 -3.78 -12.61
CA ILE A 168 -3.88 -4.48 -11.49
C ILE A 168 -5.34 -4.07 -11.31
N GLU A 169 -5.68 -2.84 -11.68
CA GLU A 169 -7.05 -2.32 -11.67
C GLU A 169 -7.81 -2.86 -12.89
N ALA A 170 -8.95 -3.51 -12.65
CA ALA A 170 -9.67 -4.28 -13.67
C ALA A 170 -10.35 -3.44 -14.75
N GLU A 171 -10.49 -2.14 -14.52
CA GLU A 171 -11.05 -1.16 -15.45
C GLU A 171 -10.09 -0.74 -16.57
N TYR A 172 -8.80 -1.07 -16.43
CA TYR A 172 -7.82 -0.77 -17.46
C TYR A 172 -7.50 -2.01 -18.28
N ASP A 173 -7.38 -1.78 -19.58
CA ASP A 173 -6.96 -2.80 -20.51
C ASP A 173 -5.53 -3.23 -20.21
N ARG A 174 -5.32 -4.54 -20.33
CA ARG A 174 -3.99 -5.13 -20.24
C ARG A 174 -3.34 -5.09 -21.61
N LEU A 175 -2.01 -5.09 -21.64
CA LEU A 175 -1.25 -5.13 -22.90
C LEU A 175 -1.77 -6.26 -23.78
N SER A 176 -1.97 -5.97 -25.07
CA SER A 176 -2.14 -7.03 -26.06
C SER A 176 -0.85 -7.84 -26.19
N ALA A 177 -0.93 -9.02 -26.82
CA ALA A 177 0.27 -9.83 -27.06
C ALA A 177 1.29 -9.11 -27.95
N GLY A 178 0.84 -8.34 -28.95
CA GLY A 178 1.68 -7.51 -29.84
C GLY A 178 2.32 -6.33 -29.12
N ASP A 179 1.56 -5.62 -28.28
CA ASP A 179 2.09 -4.51 -27.47
C ASP A 179 3.19 -4.99 -26.52
N TYR A 180 2.94 -6.11 -25.85
CA TYR A 180 3.92 -6.74 -24.98
C TYR A 180 5.17 -7.16 -25.73
N ASN A 181 5.01 -7.79 -26.90
CA ASN A 181 6.11 -8.20 -27.76
C ASN A 181 6.98 -7.01 -28.17
N THR A 182 6.34 -5.93 -28.63
CA THR A 182 7.02 -4.70 -29.05
C THR A 182 7.92 -4.17 -27.93
N ILE A 183 7.38 -4.01 -26.72
CA ILE A 183 8.15 -3.49 -25.58
C ILE A 183 9.24 -4.48 -25.14
N ALA A 184 8.92 -5.78 -25.08
CA ALA A 184 9.87 -6.80 -24.67
C ALA A 184 11.07 -6.88 -25.64
N THR A 185 10.83 -6.83 -26.95
CA THR A 185 11.87 -6.76 -27.99
C THR A 185 12.75 -5.52 -27.79
N TRP A 186 12.15 -4.35 -27.53
CA TRP A 186 12.90 -3.13 -27.27
C TRP A 186 13.79 -3.24 -26.01
N ILE A 187 13.27 -3.82 -24.93
CA ILE A 187 14.04 -4.09 -23.69
C ILE A 187 15.20 -5.06 -23.95
N GLU A 188 14.96 -6.14 -24.71
CA GLU A 188 15.97 -7.14 -25.06
C GLU A 188 17.09 -6.55 -25.93
N LYS A 189 16.77 -5.61 -26.82
CA LYS A 189 17.76 -4.81 -27.58
C LYS A 189 18.51 -3.76 -26.75
N GLY A 190 18.21 -3.63 -25.46
CA GLY A 190 18.87 -2.67 -24.58
C GLY A 190 18.23 -1.27 -24.58
N MET A 191 16.96 -1.17 -24.99
CA MET A 191 16.19 0.08 -25.08
C MET A 191 16.92 1.16 -25.90
N PRO A 192 17.30 0.86 -27.17
CA PRO A 192 17.93 1.86 -28.03
C PRO A 192 17.04 3.12 -28.12
N LYS A 193 17.68 4.28 -28.27
CA LYS A 193 17.01 5.60 -28.37
C LYS A 193 16.26 6.09 -27.12
N LEU A 194 16.25 5.35 -26.01
CA LEU A 194 15.60 5.77 -24.76
C LEU A 194 16.01 7.20 -24.35
N GLU A 195 17.31 7.46 -24.24
CA GLU A 195 17.81 8.75 -23.76
C GLU A 195 17.56 9.91 -24.75
N GLN A 196 17.47 9.59 -26.04
CA GLN A 196 17.18 10.57 -27.08
C GLN A 196 15.70 10.96 -27.09
N LEU A 197 14.79 9.99 -26.91
CA LEU A 197 13.34 10.19 -27.02
C LEU A 197 12.68 10.55 -25.69
N LEU A 198 13.29 10.17 -24.57
CA LEU A 198 12.80 10.44 -23.23
C LEU A 198 13.95 11.06 -22.40
N PRO A 199 14.29 12.34 -22.64
CA PRO A 199 15.34 13.01 -21.90
C PRO A 199 15.00 13.05 -20.40
N GLU A 200 16.01 12.78 -19.56
CA GLU A 200 15.82 12.80 -18.12
C GLU A 200 15.57 14.24 -17.64
N GLU A 201 14.48 14.46 -16.92
CA GLU A 201 14.18 15.76 -16.33
C GLU A 201 14.96 15.91 -15.01
N PRO A 202 15.61 17.06 -14.76
CA PRO A 202 16.53 17.22 -13.63
C PRO A 202 15.79 17.03 -12.31
N ARG A 203 16.19 16.00 -11.56
CA ARG A 203 15.65 15.70 -10.24
C ARG A 203 16.24 16.64 -9.19
N PRO A 204 15.53 16.85 -8.07
CA PRO A 204 16.15 17.46 -6.91
C PRO A 204 17.39 16.67 -6.47
N THR A 205 18.45 17.38 -6.06
CA THR A 205 19.73 16.77 -5.64
C THR A 205 20.03 16.96 -4.16
N THR A 206 19.32 17.88 -3.51
CA THR A 206 19.57 18.25 -2.12
C THR A 206 18.28 18.22 -1.30
N CYS A 207 18.46 18.05 0.00
CA CYS A 207 17.41 18.21 0.99
C CYS A 207 17.92 19.11 2.10
N ALA A 208 17.13 20.12 2.45
CA ALA A 208 17.31 20.92 3.65
C ALA A 208 16.06 20.75 4.52
N ASP A 209 16.26 20.56 5.83
CA ASP A 209 15.14 20.49 6.76
C ASP A 209 14.47 21.86 6.86
N ASP A 210 13.14 21.85 6.92
CA ASP A 210 12.31 23.02 7.21
C ASP A 210 11.18 22.59 8.14
N PHE A 211 11.25 23.05 9.39
CA PHE A 211 10.32 22.71 10.47
C PHE A 211 9.53 23.92 10.99
N ASP A 212 9.78 25.13 10.49
CA ASP A 212 9.23 26.35 11.11
C ASP A 212 7.70 26.40 10.99
N GLN A 213 7.18 26.16 9.79
CA GLN A 213 5.73 26.10 9.57
C GLN A 213 5.13 24.79 10.11
N LEU A 214 5.88 23.68 10.13
CA LEU A 214 5.44 22.42 10.76
C LEU A 214 5.20 22.59 12.27
N LYS A 215 6.08 23.32 12.94
CA LYS A 215 5.93 23.64 14.36
C LYS A 215 4.71 24.50 14.63
N ALA A 216 4.46 25.50 13.79
CA ALA A 216 3.26 26.33 13.88
C ALA A 216 1.99 25.50 13.66
N HIS A 217 2.01 24.59 12.68
CA HIS A 217 0.92 23.66 12.40
C HIS A 217 0.64 22.73 13.58
N ALA A 218 1.65 22.09 14.16
CA ALA A 218 1.49 21.20 15.32
C ALA A 218 0.87 21.92 16.53
N ARG A 219 1.22 23.21 16.74
CA ARG A 219 0.60 24.04 17.80
C ARG A 219 -0.88 24.27 17.56
N GLU A 220 -1.29 24.53 16.31
CA GLU A 220 -2.70 24.66 15.95
C GLU A 220 -3.45 23.34 16.22
N MET A 221 -2.88 22.22 15.76
CA MET A 221 -3.50 20.90 15.84
C MET A 221 -3.59 20.33 17.26
N LYS A 222 -2.78 20.81 18.22
CA LYS A 222 -2.90 20.47 19.65
C LYS A 222 -4.32 20.65 20.21
N SER A 223 -5.04 21.65 19.69
CA SER A 223 -6.42 21.96 20.13
C SER A 223 -7.48 21.66 19.08
N LYS A 224 -7.08 21.56 17.81
CA LYS A 224 -8.01 21.41 16.68
C LYS A 224 -7.95 20.05 15.99
N GLY A 225 -6.96 19.21 16.29
CA GLY A 225 -6.76 17.92 15.63
C GLY A 225 -7.59 16.80 16.23
N TRP A 226 -7.59 15.65 15.55
CA TRP A 226 -8.37 14.49 15.97
C TRP A 226 -7.96 13.93 17.32
N GLU A 227 -6.68 14.05 17.73
CA GLU A 227 -6.28 13.70 19.10
C GLU A 227 -7.09 14.51 20.13
N ALA A 228 -7.19 15.82 19.93
CA ALA A 228 -7.91 16.71 20.84
C ALA A 228 -9.42 16.40 20.85
N VAL A 229 -10.00 16.21 19.66
CA VAL A 229 -11.43 15.85 19.49
C VAL A 229 -11.74 14.53 20.18
N ASN A 230 -10.92 13.50 19.96
CA ASN A 230 -11.14 12.18 20.55
C ASN A 230 -10.94 12.18 22.07
N ARG A 231 -9.99 12.95 22.58
CA ARG A 231 -9.78 13.15 24.02
C ARG A 231 -10.97 13.86 24.66
N GLU A 232 -11.47 14.94 24.05
CA GLU A 232 -12.65 15.67 24.53
C GLU A 232 -13.92 14.79 24.49
N GLY A 233 -14.08 14.02 23.41
CA GLY A 233 -15.14 13.02 23.25
C GLY A 233 -14.99 11.79 24.14
N ARG A 234 -13.92 11.71 24.94
CA ARG A 234 -13.60 10.58 25.84
C ARG A 234 -13.63 9.23 25.11
N MET A 235 -13.06 9.18 23.91
CA MET A 235 -12.93 7.93 23.16
C MET A 235 -12.26 6.87 24.04
N PRO A 236 -12.88 5.68 24.21
CA PRO A 236 -12.32 4.64 25.06
C PRO A 236 -11.11 3.99 24.36
N MET A 237 -9.92 4.46 24.72
CA MET A 237 -8.68 3.90 24.18
C MET A 237 -8.51 2.45 24.64
N PHE A 238 -8.14 1.58 23.70
CA PHE A 238 -7.95 0.16 23.96
C PHE A 238 -6.92 -0.06 25.07
N ALA A 239 -7.24 -0.97 25.99
CA ALA A 239 -6.35 -1.33 27.10
C ALA A 239 -5.92 -0.13 27.97
N CYS A 240 -6.78 0.88 28.11
CA CYS A 240 -6.60 2.00 29.03
C CYS A 240 -7.73 2.02 30.05
N ASP A 241 -7.41 2.34 31.31
CA ASP A 241 -8.43 2.59 32.32
C ASP A 241 -9.09 3.96 32.07
N ALA A 242 -10.36 4.10 32.42
CA ALA A 242 -11.10 5.34 32.19
C ALA A 242 -10.45 6.52 32.94
N GLY A 243 -10.05 7.55 32.19
CA GLY A 243 -9.41 8.76 32.74
C GLY A 243 -7.93 8.59 33.14
N ALA A 244 -7.35 7.41 32.90
CA ALA A 244 -5.92 7.17 33.12
C ALA A 244 -5.05 7.91 32.09
N SER A 245 -3.79 8.13 32.44
CA SER A 245 -2.82 8.65 31.49
C SER A 245 -2.61 7.64 30.35
N PRO A 246 -2.41 8.07 29.09
CA PRO A 246 -2.04 7.15 28.00
C PRO A 246 -0.80 6.29 28.30
N LEU A 247 0.13 6.77 29.14
CA LEU A 247 1.32 6.02 29.58
C LEU A 247 0.99 4.83 30.50
N GLU A 248 -0.22 4.80 31.07
CA GLU A 248 -0.72 3.75 31.96
C GLU A 248 -1.50 2.66 31.20
N CYS A 249 -1.70 2.82 29.90
CA CYS A 249 -2.31 1.79 29.07
C CYS A 249 -1.44 0.53 28.97
N PHE A 250 -2.07 -0.58 28.58
CA PHE A 250 -1.47 -1.90 28.39
C PHE A 250 -0.87 -2.53 29.67
N ARG A 251 -1.36 -2.13 30.85
CA ARG A 251 -0.91 -2.64 32.15
C ARG A 251 -1.76 -3.79 32.69
N GLN A 252 -2.75 -4.25 31.92
CA GLN A 252 -3.67 -5.30 32.33
C GLN A 252 -2.92 -6.62 32.55
N LYS A 253 -3.41 -7.39 33.53
CA LYS A 253 -2.82 -8.66 33.94
C LYS A 253 -3.86 -9.78 33.93
N HIS A 254 -3.39 -10.98 33.62
CA HIS A 254 -4.11 -12.24 33.81
C HIS A 254 -3.24 -13.18 34.65
N ASP A 255 -3.76 -13.70 35.76
CA ASP A 255 -3.02 -14.55 36.71
C ASP A 255 -1.67 -13.96 37.14
N GLY A 256 -1.64 -12.65 37.38
CA GLY A 256 -0.43 -11.91 37.78
C GLY A 256 0.59 -11.65 36.65
N LYS A 257 0.33 -12.11 35.43
CA LYS A 257 1.19 -11.89 34.25
C LYS A 257 0.63 -10.78 33.38
N ASP A 258 1.51 -9.95 32.83
CA ASP A 258 1.12 -8.89 31.89
C ASP A 258 0.50 -9.52 30.63
N ILE A 259 -0.68 -9.04 30.24
CA ILE A 259 -1.34 -9.43 28.98
C ILE A 259 -0.54 -8.87 27.80
N PHE A 260 -0.02 -7.65 27.96
CA PHE A 260 0.80 -6.94 26.97
C PHE A 260 2.19 -6.67 27.55
N PRO A 261 3.07 -7.69 27.59
CA PRO A 261 4.36 -7.58 28.24
C PRO A 261 5.25 -6.56 27.54
N ASP A 262 6.12 -5.93 28.34
CA ASP A 262 7.24 -5.15 27.81
C ASP A 262 8.15 -6.09 26.99
N ALA A 263 8.42 -5.74 25.74
CA ALA A 263 9.28 -6.53 24.85
C ALA A 263 10.66 -6.78 25.47
N LYS A 264 11.10 -5.93 26.41
CA LYS A 264 12.37 -6.11 27.10
C LYS A 264 12.47 -7.40 27.91
N THR A 265 11.33 -7.97 28.31
CA THR A 265 11.28 -9.21 29.10
C THR A 265 11.43 -10.45 28.23
N SER A 266 11.46 -10.33 26.91
CA SER A 266 11.70 -11.44 25.99
C SER A 266 13.14 -11.44 25.45
N SER A 267 13.65 -12.60 25.07
CA SER A 267 14.99 -12.72 24.48
C SER A 267 15.09 -12.08 23.09
N TYR A 268 14.00 -12.15 22.32
CA TYR A 268 13.91 -11.62 20.96
C TYR A 268 13.74 -10.10 20.94
N GLY A 269 13.04 -9.53 21.92
CA GLY A 269 12.65 -8.10 21.95
C GLY A 269 13.45 -7.21 22.88
N LYS A 270 14.45 -7.77 23.59
CA LYS A 270 15.21 -7.05 24.63
C LYS A 270 15.80 -5.69 24.23
N ASP A 271 16.14 -5.54 22.94
CA ASP A 271 16.84 -4.37 22.41
C ASP A 271 15.95 -3.48 21.54
N TRP A 272 14.67 -3.85 21.34
CA TRP A 272 13.78 -3.19 20.38
C TRP A 272 13.53 -1.72 20.68
N ALA A 273 13.32 -1.35 21.95
CA ALA A 273 13.05 0.02 22.34
C ALA A 273 14.32 0.88 22.33
N GLN A 274 14.26 2.09 21.80
CA GLN A 274 15.33 3.10 21.85
C GLN A 274 14.83 4.43 22.43
N ASP A 275 15.76 5.33 22.71
CA ASP A 275 15.49 6.72 23.15
C ASP A 275 14.58 6.80 24.38
N GLY A 276 14.82 5.91 25.37
CA GLY A 276 14.07 5.87 26.62
C GLY A 276 12.62 5.37 26.50
N SER A 277 12.20 4.92 25.33
CA SER A 277 10.85 4.37 25.11
C SER A 277 10.66 2.99 25.73
N THR A 278 9.42 2.53 25.72
CA THR A 278 9.01 1.17 26.04
C THR A 278 8.22 0.63 24.87
N VAL A 279 8.58 -0.57 24.41
CA VAL A 279 7.86 -1.29 23.37
C VAL A 279 7.12 -2.44 24.05
N ARG A 280 5.82 -2.56 23.82
CA ARG A 280 4.99 -3.66 24.34
C ARG A 280 4.58 -4.59 23.22
N VAL A 281 4.60 -5.89 23.49
CA VAL A 281 4.05 -6.90 22.58
C VAL A 281 2.53 -6.93 22.77
N LEU A 282 1.79 -6.44 21.77
CA LEU A 282 0.34 -6.44 21.81
C LEU A 282 -0.23 -7.80 21.44
N ARG A 283 0.38 -8.45 20.44
CA ARG A 283 -0.03 -9.77 19.98
C ARG A 283 1.08 -10.44 19.17
N ALA A 284 1.30 -11.73 19.42
CA ALA A 284 2.00 -12.60 18.45
C ALA A 284 1.00 -13.10 17.41
N LEU A 285 1.37 -13.01 16.13
CA LEU A 285 0.54 -13.43 15.01
C LEU A 285 0.82 -14.88 14.64
N ASP A 286 -0.25 -15.63 14.43
CA ASP A 286 -0.28 -17.01 13.94
C ASP A 286 -0.38 -17.11 12.42
N TYR A 287 -0.44 -15.96 11.74
CA TYR A 287 -0.40 -15.82 10.29
C TYR A 287 0.76 -14.93 9.86
N LYS A 288 1.09 -14.98 8.55
CA LYS A 288 2.13 -14.14 7.94
C LYS A 288 1.54 -12.93 7.26
N THR A 289 2.05 -11.75 7.56
CA THR A 289 1.55 -10.52 6.95
C THR A 289 2.12 -10.30 5.55
N PHE A 290 1.33 -9.68 4.66
CA PHE A 290 1.72 -9.39 3.29
C PHE A 290 2.07 -7.90 3.07
N PHE A 291 1.08 -7.02 3.22
CA PHE A 291 1.18 -5.55 3.05
C PHE A 291 0.98 -4.80 4.39
N TRP A 292 0.70 -3.49 4.32
CA TRP A 292 0.62 -2.54 5.44
C TRP A 292 -0.22 -3.01 6.62
N MET A 293 0.16 -2.47 7.78
CA MET A 293 -0.63 -2.48 9.00
C MET A 293 -1.30 -1.11 9.19
N ARG A 294 -2.58 -1.13 9.58
CA ARG A 294 -3.30 0.03 10.14
C ARG A 294 -4.07 -0.38 11.38
N ASN A 295 -4.20 0.53 12.33
CA ASN A 295 -5.04 0.34 13.51
C ASN A 295 -6.20 1.33 13.55
N SER A 296 -7.30 0.91 14.17
CA SER A 296 -8.41 1.79 14.53
C SER A 296 -7.94 2.93 15.44
N ALA A 297 -8.68 4.04 15.46
CA ALA A 297 -8.31 5.22 16.24
C ALA A 297 -8.16 4.91 17.73
N ASP A 298 -9.02 4.03 18.26
CA ASP A 298 -8.94 3.51 19.64
C ASP A 298 -7.84 2.46 19.86
N GLY A 299 -7.22 1.95 18.79
CA GLY A 299 -6.17 0.93 18.80
C GLY A 299 -6.61 -0.50 19.11
N ARG A 300 -7.92 -0.82 19.08
CA ARG A 300 -8.44 -2.18 19.30
C ARG A 300 -8.27 -3.10 18.09
N PHE A 301 -8.54 -2.61 16.89
CA PHE A 301 -8.56 -3.42 15.67
C PHE A 301 -7.34 -3.15 14.82
N ILE A 302 -6.67 -4.21 14.35
CA ILE A 302 -5.45 -4.12 13.55
C ILE A 302 -5.66 -4.85 12.23
N ALA A 303 -5.68 -4.11 11.12
CA ALA A 303 -5.84 -4.67 9.79
C ALA A 303 -4.48 -4.86 9.12
N ASN A 304 -4.31 -6.01 8.47
CA ASN A 304 -3.11 -6.39 7.72
C ASN A 304 -3.46 -7.22 6.49
N GLY A 305 -2.53 -7.28 5.53
CA GLY A 305 -2.57 -8.31 4.50
C GLY A 305 -2.18 -9.67 5.06
N MET A 306 -2.75 -10.76 4.52
CA MET A 306 -2.46 -12.14 4.95
C MET A 306 -1.88 -12.95 3.79
N SER A 307 -0.72 -13.58 4.02
CA SER A 307 -0.12 -14.50 3.05
C SER A 307 -0.85 -15.85 3.08
N GLY A 308 -1.05 -16.47 1.92
CA GLY A 308 -1.66 -17.80 1.82
C GLY A 308 -3.18 -17.86 2.03
N GLY A 309 -3.87 -16.74 2.20
CA GLY A 309 -5.31 -16.69 2.47
C GLY A 309 -6.25 -16.93 1.29
N GLY A 310 -5.72 -17.25 0.10
CA GLY A 310 -6.53 -17.51 -1.10
C GLY A 310 -7.36 -16.30 -1.53
N SER A 311 -8.69 -16.42 -1.54
CA SER A 311 -9.59 -15.31 -1.86
C SER A 311 -9.67 -14.24 -0.78
N ASP A 312 -9.23 -14.54 0.45
CA ASP A 312 -9.10 -13.59 1.56
C ASP A 312 -7.65 -13.14 1.67
N GLY A 313 -7.33 -12.00 1.06
CA GLY A 313 -5.99 -11.44 1.08
C GLY A 313 -5.70 -10.60 2.33
N ALA A 314 -6.62 -10.49 3.28
CA ALA A 314 -6.52 -9.62 4.45
C ALA A 314 -7.15 -10.22 5.71
N VAL A 315 -6.72 -9.70 6.86
CA VAL A 315 -7.19 -10.08 8.19
C VAL A 315 -7.22 -8.87 9.12
N ILE A 316 -8.23 -8.82 9.99
CA ILE A 316 -8.37 -7.82 11.04
C ILE A 316 -8.31 -8.54 12.39
N ALA A 317 -7.24 -8.29 13.14
CA ALA A 317 -7.07 -8.78 14.50
C ALA A 317 -7.87 -7.89 15.48
N ASP A 318 -8.73 -8.50 16.29
CA ASP A 318 -9.39 -7.83 17.43
C ASP A 318 -8.61 -8.12 18.71
N LEU A 319 -7.92 -7.10 19.22
CA LEU A 319 -7.07 -7.23 20.41
C LEU A 319 -7.89 -7.40 21.71
N ALA A 320 -9.19 -7.08 21.70
CA ALA A 320 -10.04 -7.24 22.89
C ALA A 320 -10.22 -8.70 23.33
N ALA A 321 -10.00 -9.66 22.43
CA ALA A 321 -10.01 -11.08 22.76
C ALA A 321 -9.02 -11.40 23.91
N ALA A 322 -7.84 -10.77 23.91
CA ALA A 322 -6.82 -10.99 24.94
C ALA A 322 -7.23 -10.48 26.33
N LEU A 323 -8.22 -9.58 26.42
CA LEU A 323 -8.72 -9.02 27.68
C LEU A 323 -9.87 -9.83 28.29
N ALA A 324 -10.52 -10.71 27.54
CA ALA A 324 -11.71 -11.43 27.98
C ALA A 324 -11.34 -12.57 28.96
N PRO A 325 -11.77 -12.54 30.23
CA PRO A 325 -11.52 -13.64 31.16
C PRO A 325 -12.20 -14.92 30.67
N GLY A 326 -11.41 -15.99 30.43
CA GLY A 326 -11.92 -17.25 29.91
C GLY A 326 -12.38 -17.22 28.44
N GLY A 327 -12.19 -16.10 27.74
CA GLY A 327 -12.46 -15.98 26.31
C GLY A 327 -11.35 -16.57 25.43
N PRO A 328 -11.53 -16.57 24.09
CA PRO A 328 -10.47 -16.96 23.18
C PRO A 328 -9.30 -15.98 23.29
N LYS A 329 -8.06 -16.49 23.24
CA LYS A 329 -6.85 -15.64 23.32
C LYS A 329 -6.69 -14.71 22.12
N THR A 330 -7.28 -15.10 20.99
CA THR A 330 -7.19 -14.38 19.72
C THR A 330 -8.57 -14.34 19.06
N ARG A 331 -8.80 -13.29 18.28
CA ARG A 331 -9.94 -13.18 17.38
C ARG A 331 -9.46 -12.53 16.09
N ASP A 332 -9.57 -13.28 15.01
CA ASP A 332 -9.24 -12.82 13.66
C ASP A 332 -10.49 -12.80 12.79
N ILE A 333 -10.70 -11.67 12.14
CA ILE A 333 -11.79 -11.46 11.21
C ILE A 333 -11.19 -11.46 9.81
N MET A 334 -11.48 -12.50 9.02
CA MET A 334 -10.97 -12.60 7.66
C MET A 334 -11.64 -11.55 6.76
N ALA A 335 -10.91 -10.97 5.82
CA ALA A 335 -11.45 -9.97 4.91
C ALA A 335 -11.10 -10.30 3.46
N SER A 336 -12.13 -10.31 2.60
CA SER A 336 -12.01 -10.51 1.15
C SER A 336 -11.51 -9.23 0.45
N ALA A 337 -10.32 -8.80 0.84
CA ALA A 337 -9.61 -7.62 0.33
C ALA A 337 -8.15 -7.98 0.03
N ARG A 338 -7.48 -7.20 -0.80
CA ARG A 338 -6.12 -7.49 -1.27
C ARG A 338 -5.13 -6.36 -1.07
N TYR A 339 -5.61 -5.16 -0.72
CA TYR A 339 -4.79 -3.98 -0.54
C TYR A 339 -5.33 -3.08 0.57
N ASP A 340 -4.43 -2.26 1.10
CA ASP A 340 -4.59 -1.06 1.92
C ASP A 340 -5.87 -0.97 2.76
N PRO A 341 -5.79 -1.37 4.03
CA PRO A 341 -6.79 -0.97 5.00
C PRO A 341 -6.59 0.50 5.39
N ASP A 342 -7.64 1.16 5.85
CA ASP A 342 -7.51 2.35 6.68
C ASP A 342 -8.70 2.48 7.64
N PHE A 343 -8.54 3.23 8.73
CA PHE A 343 -9.56 3.45 9.75
C PHE A 343 -9.86 4.93 9.92
N TRP A 344 -11.11 5.23 10.26
CA TRP A 344 -11.56 6.60 10.42
C TRP A 344 -11.02 7.13 11.74
N PRO A 345 -10.62 8.40 11.79
CA PRO A 345 -10.07 8.96 13.00
C PRO A 345 -11.11 9.11 14.12
N ASP A 346 -12.40 9.08 13.82
CA ASP A 346 -13.50 9.09 14.79
C ASP A 346 -13.93 7.69 15.29
N ASN A 347 -13.24 6.63 14.83
CA ASN A 347 -13.51 5.23 15.17
C ASN A 347 -14.87 4.67 14.68
N LYS A 348 -15.50 5.30 13.68
CA LYS A 348 -16.82 4.90 13.18
C LYS A 348 -16.80 4.01 11.94
N GLY A 349 -15.70 4.01 11.19
CA GLY A 349 -15.60 3.27 9.95
C GLY A 349 -14.20 2.79 9.64
N PHE A 350 -14.14 1.91 8.65
CA PHE A 350 -12.90 1.39 8.07
C PHE A 350 -13.09 1.10 6.59
N MET A 351 -11.99 1.05 5.85
CA MET A 351 -11.97 0.83 4.42
C MET A 351 -10.99 -0.27 4.06
N PHE A 352 -11.24 -0.86 2.91
CA PHE A 352 -10.30 -1.75 2.24
C PHE A 352 -10.31 -1.53 0.74
N GLN A 353 -9.20 -1.90 0.12
CA GLN A 353 -9.03 -1.97 -1.32
C GLN A 353 -8.77 -3.38 -1.82
N GLY A 354 -8.82 -3.55 -3.14
CA GLY A 354 -8.69 -4.85 -3.79
C GLY A 354 -9.81 -5.80 -3.39
N THR A 355 -10.96 -5.25 -3.05
CA THR A 355 -12.19 -6.00 -2.82
C THR A 355 -12.80 -6.39 -4.18
N PRO A 356 -13.80 -7.29 -4.22
CA PRO A 356 -14.55 -7.55 -5.45
C PRO A 356 -15.21 -6.30 -6.07
N SER A 357 -15.36 -5.21 -5.30
CA SER A 357 -15.89 -3.93 -5.77
C SER A 357 -14.81 -2.83 -5.83
N GLN A 358 -13.53 -3.21 -5.94
CA GLN A 358 -12.35 -2.35 -5.87
C GLN A 358 -12.15 -1.70 -4.49
N GLY A 359 -12.92 -0.66 -4.13
CA GLY A 359 -12.84 0.07 -2.86
C GLY A 359 -14.17 0.05 -2.10
N VAL A 360 -14.12 -0.22 -0.79
CA VAL A 360 -15.33 -0.31 0.05
C VAL A 360 -15.11 0.34 1.40
N PHE A 361 -16.10 1.12 1.84
CA PHE A 361 -16.19 1.70 3.18
C PHE A 361 -17.19 0.90 3.99
N CYS A 362 -16.88 0.57 5.24
CA CYS A 362 -17.78 -0.16 6.13
C CYS A 362 -17.84 0.51 7.50
N ALA A 363 -18.99 0.42 8.17
CA ALA A 363 -19.12 0.84 9.56
C ALA A 363 -18.33 -0.09 10.51
N GLN A 364 -17.69 0.50 11.52
CA GLN A 364 -16.88 -0.21 12.53
C GLN A 364 -17.74 -1.19 13.38
N SER A 365 -19.06 -0.99 13.44
CA SER A 365 -20.01 -1.89 14.11
C SER A 365 -19.89 -3.34 13.62
N LEU A 366 -19.55 -3.52 12.34
CA LEU A 366 -19.33 -4.83 11.74
C LEU A 366 -18.21 -5.59 12.44
N LEU A 367 -17.13 -4.90 12.85
CA LEU A 367 -16.00 -5.49 13.58
C LEU A 367 -16.34 -5.74 15.05
N SER A 368 -17.13 -4.85 15.64
CA SER A 368 -17.54 -4.92 17.04
C SER A 368 -18.52 -6.07 17.33
N ASN A 369 -19.27 -6.53 16.32
CA ASN A 369 -20.13 -7.70 16.47
C ASN A 369 -19.28 -8.97 16.68
N PRO A 370 -19.37 -9.66 17.84
CA PRO A 370 -18.55 -10.83 18.14
C PRO A 370 -18.81 -12.02 17.21
N ALA A 371 -19.97 -12.06 16.53
CA ALA A 371 -20.29 -13.10 15.54
C ALA A 371 -19.57 -12.92 14.20
N THR A 372 -19.01 -11.74 13.92
CA THR A 372 -18.28 -11.48 12.69
C THR A 372 -16.94 -12.21 12.72
N THR A 373 -16.79 -13.21 11.85
CA THR A 373 -15.54 -13.98 11.64
C THR A 373 -14.96 -13.76 10.24
N ARG A 374 -15.77 -13.23 9.30
CA ARG A 374 -15.39 -12.95 7.93
C ARG A 374 -16.17 -11.76 7.38
N ILE A 375 -15.53 -10.95 6.54
CA ILE A 375 -16.09 -9.80 5.82
C ILE A 375 -15.87 -10.03 4.32
N SER A 376 -16.97 -10.07 3.59
CA SER A 376 -17.03 -10.22 2.14
C SER A 376 -17.13 -8.88 1.40
N PHE A 377 -17.40 -7.79 2.13
CA PHE A 377 -17.72 -6.46 1.63
C PHE A 377 -19.05 -6.39 0.87
N SER A 378 -19.95 -7.34 1.16
CA SER A 378 -21.35 -7.34 0.70
C SER A 378 -22.34 -7.10 1.83
N GLU A 379 -21.84 -6.89 3.05
CA GLU A 379 -22.62 -6.64 4.24
C GLU A 379 -23.38 -5.30 4.14
N PRO A 380 -24.58 -5.17 4.74
CA PRO A 380 -25.35 -3.92 4.71
C PRO A 380 -24.63 -2.69 5.25
N GLN A 381 -23.68 -2.90 6.18
CA GLN A 381 -22.83 -1.88 6.77
C GLN A 381 -21.77 -1.34 5.79
N CYS A 382 -21.64 -1.94 4.62
CA CYS A 382 -20.62 -1.62 3.64
C CYS A 382 -21.20 -0.89 2.42
N SER A 383 -20.58 0.23 2.07
CA SER A 383 -20.84 1.01 0.87
C SER A 383 -19.72 0.86 -0.15
N LYS A 384 -20.10 0.42 -1.34
CA LYS A 384 -19.22 0.41 -2.50
C LYS A 384 -18.90 1.84 -2.90
N LEU A 385 -17.63 2.08 -3.17
CA LEU A 385 -17.17 3.33 -3.75
C LEU A 385 -16.90 3.09 -5.23
N ASP A 386 -17.25 4.07 -6.06
CA ASP A 386 -16.73 4.13 -7.44
C ASP A 386 -15.20 4.22 -7.38
N THR A 387 -14.51 3.81 -8.45
CA THR A 387 -13.06 3.56 -8.49
C THR A 387 -12.24 4.42 -7.53
N VAL A 388 -11.66 3.72 -6.57
CA VAL A 388 -10.76 4.20 -5.55
C VAL A 388 -9.38 3.63 -5.89
N GLY A 389 -8.51 4.42 -6.55
CA GLY A 389 -7.22 3.93 -7.07
C GLY A 389 -6.26 3.43 -5.98
N LEU A 390 -5.24 2.64 -6.32
CA LEU A 390 -4.39 2.00 -5.32
C LEU A 390 -3.56 2.94 -4.42
N TYR A 391 -3.13 2.43 -3.25
CA TYR A 391 -2.19 3.07 -2.31
C TYR A 391 -2.69 4.36 -1.70
N GLN A 392 -3.63 4.21 -0.78
CA GLN A 392 -4.39 5.32 -0.22
C GLN A 392 -4.25 5.53 1.29
N THR A 393 -4.54 6.76 1.68
CA THR A 393 -4.84 7.14 3.06
C THR A 393 -6.07 8.01 3.13
N VAL A 394 -6.78 7.87 4.24
CA VAL A 394 -7.98 8.62 4.57
C VAL A 394 -7.65 9.68 5.59
N GLY A 395 -7.96 10.92 5.25
CA GLY A 395 -8.20 11.96 6.23
C GLY A 395 -9.71 12.21 6.36
N GLN A 396 -10.12 12.64 7.54
CA GLN A 396 -11.47 13.12 7.79
C GLN A 396 -11.39 14.58 8.20
N ARG A 397 -12.19 15.42 7.54
CA ARG A 397 -12.34 16.80 7.98
C ARG A 397 -12.98 16.80 9.36
N ILE A 398 -12.51 17.65 10.25
CA ILE A 398 -13.17 17.86 11.54
C ILE A 398 -14.41 18.71 11.27
N GLY A 399 -15.58 18.09 11.40
CA GLY A 399 -16.90 18.68 11.16
C GLY A 399 -17.64 19.03 12.45
N ASP A 400 -18.78 19.70 12.31
CA ASP A 400 -19.72 20.02 13.37
C ASP A 400 -20.78 18.93 13.61
N ASN A 401 -20.81 17.89 12.77
CA ASN A 401 -21.70 16.75 12.85
C ASN A 401 -20.94 15.43 13.10
N SER A 402 -21.68 14.36 13.42
CA SER A 402 -21.13 13.05 13.76
C SER A 402 -20.43 12.34 12.60
N VAL A 403 -20.62 12.76 11.35
CA VAL A 403 -20.04 12.13 10.16
C VAL A 403 -19.67 13.21 9.15
N ALA A 404 -18.38 13.53 9.10
CA ALA A 404 -17.83 14.50 8.17
C ALA A 404 -17.42 13.86 6.83
N ASP A 405 -17.19 14.70 5.82
CA ASP A 405 -16.64 14.28 4.54
C ASP A 405 -15.22 13.71 4.70
N HIS A 406 -14.92 12.69 3.90
CA HIS A 406 -13.61 12.04 3.88
C HIS A 406 -12.86 12.35 2.61
N PHE A 407 -11.57 12.59 2.76
CA PHE A 407 -10.66 12.76 1.64
C PHE A 407 -9.74 11.57 1.56
N VAL A 408 -9.80 10.91 0.41
CA VAL A 408 -9.00 9.74 0.11
C VAL A 408 -7.94 10.19 -0.88
N VAL A 409 -6.67 10.12 -0.49
CA VAL A 409 -5.56 10.52 -1.35
C VAL A 409 -4.83 9.30 -1.91
N ASN A 410 -4.52 9.33 -3.20
CA ASN A 410 -3.47 8.52 -3.80
C ASN A 410 -2.61 9.37 -4.74
N GLY A 411 -1.65 8.72 -5.40
CA GLY A 411 -0.78 9.32 -6.39
C GLY A 411 0.17 8.27 -6.97
N LYS A 412 1.29 8.73 -7.51
CA LYS A 412 2.37 7.83 -7.93
C LYS A 412 2.91 7.09 -6.72
N PHE A 413 3.11 5.78 -6.86
CA PHE A 413 3.55 4.95 -5.74
C PHE A 413 4.61 3.95 -6.15
N ALA A 414 5.36 3.48 -5.16
CA ALA A 414 6.18 2.29 -5.25
C ALA A 414 5.61 1.21 -4.32
N SER A 415 5.39 0.00 -4.82
CA SER A 415 4.83 -1.09 -4.01
C SER A 415 5.82 -1.57 -2.95
N ASP A 416 5.38 -1.58 -1.69
CA ASP A 416 6.17 -2.07 -0.56
C ASP A 416 5.68 -3.43 -0.08
N ASN A 417 6.38 -4.49 -0.48
CA ASN A 417 6.04 -5.88 -0.14
C ASN A 417 7.31 -6.64 0.26
N PRO A 418 7.87 -6.39 1.46
CA PRO A 418 9.21 -6.87 1.82
C PRO A 418 9.25 -8.36 2.13
N GLY A 419 10.31 -9.04 1.67
CA GLY A 419 10.53 -10.47 1.81
C GLY A 419 11.06 -10.93 3.16
N GLN A 420 11.41 -9.99 4.04
CA GLN A 420 12.15 -10.25 5.28
C GLN A 420 13.54 -10.82 4.97
N THR A 421 14.24 -10.20 4.01
CA THR A 421 15.53 -10.68 3.51
C THR A 421 16.57 -9.57 3.47
N ALA A 422 17.85 -9.95 3.35
CA ALA A 422 18.92 -9.00 3.09
C ALA A 422 18.83 -8.29 1.73
N SER A 423 17.84 -8.58 0.89
CA SER A 423 17.59 -7.82 -0.34
C SER A 423 16.55 -6.71 -0.18
N ASP A 424 15.85 -6.64 0.97
CA ASP A 424 14.88 -5.58 1.22
C ASP A 424 15.60 -4.25 1.43
N ARG A 425 15.14 -3.22 0.73
CA ARG A 425 15.70 -1.86 0.71
C ARG A 425 14.56 -0.86 0.71
N ASP A 426 14.86 0.37 1.10
CA ASP A 426 13.93 1.47 0.88
C ASP A 426 13.59 1.53 -0.61
N LEU A 427 12.31 1.73 -0.91
CA LEU A 427 11.85 1.71 -2.28
C LEU A 427 12.49 2.85 -3.08
N ALA A 428 12.85 2.59 -4.33
CA ALA A 428 13.23 3.65 -5.25
C ALA A 428 12.08 4.68 -5.36
N ALA A 429 12.41 5.96 -5.32
CA ALA A 429 11.48 7.05 -5.57
C ALA A 429 11.76 7.59 -6.97
N THR A 430 11.15 6.98 -7.99
CA THR A 430 11.35 7.35 -9.40
C THR A 430 10.27 8.31 -9.91
N PHE A 431 9.71 9.15 -9.03
CA PHE A 431 8.63 10.08 -9.38
C PHE A 431 9.14 11.21 -10.30
N GLY A 432 8.36 11.56 -11.31
CA GLY A 432 8.68 12.60 -12.30
C GLY A 432 8.05 13.95 -11.98
N PRO A 433 8.32 15.00 -12.78
CA PRO A 433 7.80 16.35 -12.54
C PRO A 433 6.29 16.48 -12.77
N ASP A 434 5.66 15.51 -13.45
CA ASP A 434 4.21 15.50 -13.66
C ASP A 434 3.46 14.67 -12.61
N ALA A 435 4.16 14.21 -11.56
CA ALA A 435 3.52 13.50 -10.46
C ALA A 435 2.45 14.39 -9.81
N LYS A 436 1.35 13.75 -9.38
CA LYS A 436 0.18 14.41 -8.81
C LYS A 436 -0.32 13.66 -7.57
N ALA A 437 -0.86 14.42 -6.62
CA ALA A 437 -1.81 13.92 -5.65
C ALA A 437 -3.21 13.92 -6.27
N ILE A 438 -3.95 12.84 -6.07
CA ILE A 438 -5.35 12.73 -6.49
C ILE A 438 -6.17 12.61 -5.21
N ILE A 439 -6.97 13.64 -4.91
CA ILE A 439 -7.90 13.65 -3.78
C ILE A 439 -9.28 13.27 -4.30
N ARG A 440 -9.82 12.16 -3.81
CA ARG A 440 -11.22 11.80 -4.00
C ARG A 440 -12.03 12.18 -2.77
N VAL A 441 -13.13 12.88 -2.97
CA VAL A 441 -14.02 13.34 -1.89
C VAL A 441 -15.20 12.40 -1.74
N MET A 442 -15.30 11.81 -0.54
CA MET A 442 -16.38 10.95 -0.13
C MET A 442 -17.35 11.74 0.75
N PHE A 443 -18.58 11.86 0.28
CA PHE A 443 -19.66 12.50 1.02
C PHE A 443 -20.45 11.45 1.78
N ALA A 444 -20.79 11.75 3.03
CA ALA A 444 -21.71 10.93 3.81
C ALA A 444 -23.08 10.91 3.13
N ARG A 445 -23.74 9.74 3.09
CA ARG A 445 -25.11 9.59 2.55
C ARG A 445 -26.18 9.93 3.59
N GLY A 446 -25.81 9.93 4.87
CA GLY A 446 -26.67 10.26 5.99
C GLY A 446 -25.85 10.79 7.17
N ASN A 447 -26.33 10.53 8.38
CA ASN A 447 -25.75 11.08 9.61
C ASN A 447 -24.95 10.04 10.41
N ASP A 448 -24.90 8.80 9.93
CA ASP A 448 -24.12 7.70 10.50
C ASP A 448 -23.24 7.03 9.43
N ALA A 449 -22.11 6.44 9.85
CA ALA A 449 -21.27 5.62 8.98
C ALA A 449 -22.03 4.42 8.41
N GLU A 450 -23.07 3.96 9.11
CA GLU A 450 -24.00 2.93 8.64
C GLU A 450 -24.76 3.33 7.37
N ASP A 451 -25.04 4.63 7.18
CA ASP A 451 -25.73 5.14 5.98
C ASP A 451 -24.80 5.12 4.76
N GLY A 452 -23.49 5.04 5.00
CA GLY A 452 -22.48 4.89 3.97
C GLY A 452 -22.03 6.18 3.31
N TYR A 453 -21.23 6.02 2.25
CA TYR A 453 -20.56 7.12 1.56
C TYR A 453 -20.67 7.00 0.04
N GLN A 454 -20.45 8.10 -0.66
CA GLN A 454 -20.39 8.14 -2.13
C GLN A 454 -19.26 9.06 -2.59
N VAL A 455 -18.57 8.65 -3.66
CA VAL A 455 -17.62 9.51 -4.36
C VAL A 455 -18.40 10.62 -5.07
N LYS A 456 -18.04 11.88 -4.84
CA LYS A 456 -18.64 13.02 -5.58
C LYS A 456 -17.66 13.76 -6.46
N GLN A 457 -16.39 13.72 -6.10
CA GLN A 457 -15.39 14.57 -6.72
C GLN A 457 -14.04 13.86 -6.73
N SER A 458 -13.28 14.07 -7.80
CA SER A 458 -11.86 13.76 -7.88
C SER A 458 -11.12 15.03 -8.29
N VAL A 459 -10.03 15.35 -7.59
CA VAL A 459 -9.21 16.54 -7.84
C VAL A 459 -7.76 16.13 -7.95
N GLU A 460 -7.11 16.50 -9.05
CA GLU A 460 -5.68 16.31 -9.21
C GLU A 460 -4.92 17.58 -8.82
N LEU A 461 -3.85 17.42 -8.05
CA LEU A 461 -3.01 18.50 -7.54
C LEU A 461 -1.55 18.19 -7.87
N PRO A 462 -0.79 19.11 -8.49
CA PRO A 462 0.59 18.85 -8.88
C PRO A 462 1.50 18.67 -7.66
N THR A 463 2.31 17.61 -7.70
CA THR A 463 3.30 17.23 -6.68
C THR A 463 4.58 16.75 -7.40
N PRO A 464 5.29 17.66 -8.10
CA PRO A 464 6.43 17.29 -8.95
C PRO A 464 7.51 16.58 -8.14
N PHE A 465 7.99 15.45 -8.66
CA PHE A 465 9.00 14.58 -8.03
C PHE A 465 8.59 14.00 -6.67
N GLU A 466 7.30 14.05 -6.34
CA GLU A 466 6.76 13.58 -5.07
C GLU A 466 5.78 12.43 -5.30
N GLY A 467 5.88 11.39 -4.48
CA GLY A 467 5.01 10.23 -4.53
C GLY A 467 4.92 9.51 -3.19
N ASP A 468 4.22 8.38 -3.16
CA ASP A 468 3.84 7.67 -1.93
C ASP A 468 3.16 8.59 -0.92
N ILE A 469 2.16 9.30 -1.42
CA ILE A 469 1.50 10.39 -0.72
C ILE A 469 0.62 9.85 0.40
N MET A 470 0.77 10.45 1.58
CA MET A 470 0.07 10.09 2.81
C MET A 470 -0.64 11.32 3.35
N MET A 471 -1.93 11.21 3.64
CA MET A 471 -2.75 12.27 4.24
C MET A 471 -2.71 12.16 5.76
N SER A 472 -2.66 13.30 6.44
CA SER A 472 -2.87 13.36 7.88
C SER A 472 -4.32 13.09 8.25
N ARG A 473 -4.55 12.65 9.50
CA ARG A 473 -5.88 12.23 9.95
C ARG A 473 -6.92 13.36 9.89
N SER A 474 -6.49 14.61 10.04
CA SER A 474 -7.39 15.77 9.97
C SER A 474 -7.53 16.34 8.55
N SER A 475 -7.00 15.65 7.54
CA SER A 475 -7.00 16.07 6.13
C SER A 475 -6.25 17.38 5.84
N THR A 476 -5.36 17.81 6.74
CA THR A 476 -4.71 19.12 6.67
C THR A 476 -3.28 19.08 6.15
N LEU A 477 -2.63 17.91 6.13
CA LEU A 477 -1.29 17.71 5.57
C LEU A 477 -1.28 16.56 4.55
N LEU A 478 -0.42 16.70 3.54
CA LEU A 478 0.12 15.61 2.74
C LEU A 478 1.61 15.49 3.04
N GLY A 479 2.08 14.26 3.26
CA GLY A 479 3.49 13.90 3.30
C GLY A 479 3.82 12.99 2.13
N ALA A 480 4.87 13.30 1.38
CA ALA A 480 5.27 12.55 0.20
C ALA A 480 6.78 12.33 0.19
N ARG A 481 7.23 11.16 -0.28
CA ARG A 481 8.65 10.93 -0.54
C ARG A 481 9.09 11.72 -1.76
N VAL A 482 10.28 12.31 -1.69
CA VAL A 482 10.84 13.10 -2.79
C VAL A 482 11.87 12.27 -3.55
N ALA A 483 11.67 12.14 -4.86
CA ALA A 483 12.64 11.56 -5.77
C ALA A 483 13.94 12.37 -5.78
N GLY A 484 15.07 11.68 -5.75
CA GLY A 484 16.40 12.26 -5.99
C GLY A 484 17.08 11.55 -7.16
N GLU A 485 18.27 12.01 -7.55
CA GLU A 485 19.04 11.41 -8.66
C GLU A 485 19.30 9.92 -8.43
N ASP A 486 19.92 9.58 -7.29
CA ASP A 486 20.31 8.20 -6.97
C ASP A 486 19.45 7.55 -5.87
N LYS A 487 18.82 8.36 -5.01
CA LYS A 487 18.05 7.89 -3.85
C LYS A 487 16.97 8.87 -3.43
N PRO A 488 15.95 8.44 -2.68
CA PRO A 488 14.98 9.34 -2.07
C PRO A 488 15.67 10.37 -1.16
N LEU A 489 15.20 11.61 -1.19
CA LEU A 489 15.79 12.72 -0.44
C LEU A 489 15.17 12.96 0.94
N GLY A 490 14.12 12.22 1.28
CA GLY A 490 13.28 12.44 2.45
C GLY A 490 11.86 12.83 2.06
N TYR A 491 11.23 13.69 2.85
CA TYR A 491 9.80 13.98 2.76
C TYR A 491 9.51 15.44 2.49
N SER A 492 8.61 15.69 1.52
CA SER A 492 7.95 16.98 1.32
C SER A 492 6.64 16.99 2.10
N ILE A 493 6.41 18.04 2.90
CA ILE A 493 5.18 18.21 3.66
C ILE A 493 4.43 19.42 3.10
N ARG A 494 3.19 19.18 2.67
CA ARG A 494 2.31 20.19 2.09
C ARG A 494 1.07 20.34 2.95
N LYS A 495 0.68 21.58 3.25
CA LYS A 495 -0.62 21.89 3.84
C LYS A 495 -1.70 21.82 2.78
N VAL A 496 -2.76 21.10 3.09
CA VAL A 496 -3.99 21.00 2.31
C VAL A 496 -4.97 22.04 2.85
N SER A 497 -5.30 23.02 2.03
CA SER A 497 -6.43 23.91 2.29
C SER A 497 -7.61 23.42 1.48
N SER A 498 -8.75 23.22 2.13
CA SER A 498 -9.99 22.82 1.48
C SER A 498 -11.09 23.82 1.81
N THR A 499 -11.89 24.20 0.81
CA THR A 499 -13.06 25.07 1.00
C THR A 499 -14.22 24.50 0.22
N PHE A 500 -15.33 24.24 0.90
CA PHE A 500 -16.57 23.81 0.26
C PHE A 500 -17.21 25.01 -0.46
N GLN A 501 -17.41 24.91 -1.79
CA GLN A 501 -18.00 25.95 -2.62
C GLN A 501 -18.91 25.31 -3.67
N GLY A 502 -20.18 25.74 -3.72
CA GLY A 502 -21.16 25.13 -4.63
C GLY A 502 -21.49 23.70 -4.19
N ASP A 503 -21.19 22.74 -5.06
CA ASP A 503 -21.46 21.30 -4.88
C ASP A 503 -20.20 20.47 -4.58
N GLY A 504 -19.04 21.10 -4.37
CA GLY A 504 -17.78 20.41 -4.15
C GLY A 504 -16.72 21.21 -3.37
N TYR A 505 -15.56 20.61 -3.21
CA TYR A 505 -14.41 21.21 -2.54
C TYR A 505 -13.43 21.82 -3.54
N ARG A 506 -12.87 22.98 -3.18
CA ARG A 506 -11.66 23.50 -3.81
C ARG A 506 -10.47 23.20 -2.92
N PHE A 507 -9.43 22.62 -3.51
CA PHE A 507 -8.20 22.27 -2.82
C PHE A 507 -7.04 23.14 -3.27
N GLN A 508 -6.16 23.46 -2.33
CA GLN A 508 -4.88 24.09 -2.59
C GLN A 508 -3.79 23.40 -1.76
N LEU A 509 -2.64 23.15 -2.38
CA LEU A 509 -1.44 22.70 -1.70
C LEU A 509 -0.46 23.86 -1.51
N SER A 510 0.12 23.94 -0.32
CA SER A 510 1.20 24.87 0.00
C SER A 510 2.32 24.12 0.71
N ALA A 511 3.58 24.34 0.32
CA ALA A 511 4.71 23.72 1.01
C ALA A 511 4.85 24.31 2.42
N VAL A 512 4.95 23.43 3.43
CA VAL A 512 5.06 23.83 4.84
C VAL A 512 6.24 23.17 5.56
N GLY A 513 6.97 22.29 4.89
CA GLY A 513 8.21 21.78 5.44
C GLY A 513 8.85 20.71 4.58
N ARG A 514 10.09 20.40 4.92
CA ARG A 514 10.85 19.31 4.33
C ARG A 514 11.63 18.59 5.44
N ILE A 515 11.68 17.27 5.35
CA ILE A 515 12.28 16.42 6.39
C ILE A 515 13.29 15.51 5.72
N CYS A 516 14.58 15.77 5.96
CA CYS A 516 15.69 15.03 5.39
C CYS A 516 16.01 13.82 6.26
N MET A 517 15.32 12.72 6.00
CA MET A 517 15.40 11.48 6.76
C MET A 517 15.21 10.30 5.80
N PRO A 518 15.95 9.20 5.97
CA PRO A 518 15.67 7.99 5.20
C PRO A 518 14.29 7.42 5.54
N GLY A 519 13.81 6.50 4.70
CA GLY A 519 12.64 5.71 4.97
C GLY A 519 11.71 5.55 3.77
N ASN A 520 10.73 4.70 4.03
CA ASN A 520 9.66 4.36 3.11
C ASN A 520 8.46 5.29 3.32
N LYS A 521 7.24 4.81 3.16
CA LYS A 521 6.07 5.69 3.20
C LYS A 521 5.79 6.24 4.60
N ALA A 522 5.46 7.54 4.65
CA ALA A 522 5.21 8.27 5.89
C ALA A 522 3.88 7.91 6.56
N ASN A 523 3.74 8.26 7.84
CA ASN A 523 2.46 8.33 8.54
C ASN A 523 2.49 9.49 9.54
N PHE A 524 1.33 10.05 9.88
CA PHE A 524 1.22 11.18 10.80
C PHE A 524 0.49 10.78 12.08
N SER A 525 0.91 11.35 13.21
CA SER A 525 0.15 11.26 14.45
C SER A 525 -1.17 12.03 14.36
N PHE A 526 -2.13 11.69 15.23
CA PHE A 526 -3.47 12.30 15.26
C PHE A 526 -3.49 13.76 15.72
N ASP A 527 -2.43 14.20 16.40
CA ASP A 527 -2.15 15.61 16.74
C ASP A 527 -1.28 16.30 15.67
N GLU A 528 -0.91 15.57 14.61
CA GLU A 528 -0.07 16.01 13.49
C GLU A 528 1.26 16.63 13.91
N ARG A 529 1.78 16.23 15.07
CA ARG A 529 3.11 16.62 15.55
C ARG A 529 4.23 15.74 15.02
N PHE A 530 3.95 14.46 14.82
CA PHE A 530 4.97 13.47 14.49
C PHE A 530 4.73 12.92 13.08
N LEU A 531 5.82 12.79 12.32
CA LEU A 531 5.88 11.95 11.14
C LEU A 531 6.69 10.70 11.45
N THR A 532 6.19 9.53 11.10
CA THR A 532 6.90 8.26 11.25
C THR A 532 7.04 7.54 9.92
N THR A 533 8.07 6.70 9.83
CA THR A 533 8.33 5.81 8.70
C THR A 533 9.14 4.61 9.20
N HIS A 534 9.27 3.59 8.37
CA HIS A 534 10.30 2.56 8.57
C HIS A 534 11.41 2.75 7.54
N HIS A 535 12.61 2.29 7.87
CA HIS A 535 13.78 2.32 7.00
C HIS A 535 14.45 0.95 7.02
N TYR A 536 14.71 0.38 5.84
CA TYR A 536 15.54 -0.81 5.71
C TYR A 536 17.00 -0.43 5.91
N LEU A 537 17.66 -1.10 6.86
CA LEU A 537 19.01 -0.73 7.26
C LEU A 537 20.01 -1.04 6.15
N GLU A 538 20.83 -0.05 5.82
CA GLU A 538 21.90 -0.13 4.83
C GLU A 538 23.26 0.03 5.52
N ARG A 539 24.35 -0.09 4.75
CA ARG A 539 25.71 -0.05 5.30
C ARG A 539 25.97 1.28 6.03
N GLU A 540 25.42 2.37 5.49
CA GLU A 540 25.61 3.74 5.90
C GLU A 540 25.05 4.03 7.30
N ASP A 541 24.12 3.20 7.80
CA ASP A 541 23.55 3.31 9.14
C ASP A 541 24.50 2.86 10.27
N PHE A 542 25.65 2.28 9.92
CA PHE A 542 26.55 1.64 10.87
C PHE A 542 27.91 2.33 10.90
N ALA A 543 28.44 2.51 12.11
CA ALA A 543 29.75 3.11 12.33
C ALA A 543 30.92 2.25 11.80
N SER A 544 30.71 0.95 11.58
CA SER A 544 31.75 0.03 11.10
C SER A 544 31.20 -1.17 10.34
N ASP A 545 32.04 -1.80 9.52
CA ASP A 545 31.69 -3.05 8.80
C ASP A 545 31.36 -4.18 9.78
N ALA A 546 32.03 -4.23 10.93
CA ALA A 546 31.77 -5.24 11.96
C ALA A 546 30.34 -5.12 12.52
N ALA A 547 29.83 -3.89 12.70
CA ALA A 547 28.46 -3.66 13.14
C ALA A 547 27.44 -4.00 12.04
N TRP A 548 27.80 -3.80 10.77
CA TRP A 548 26.98 -4.14 9.60
C TRP A 548 26.94 -5.64 9.27
N ALA A 549 27.98 -6.40 9.62
CA ALA A 549 28.24 -7.75 9.10
C ALA A 549 27.01 -8.68 9.15
N GLY A 550 26.27 -8.73 10.26
CA GLY A 550 25.07 -9.57 10.37
C GLY A 550 23.91 -9.12 9.47
N TYR A 551 23.74 -7.82 9.28
CA TYR A 551 22.66 -7.26 8.45
C TYR A 551 22.94 -7.42 6.96
N LYS A 552 24.21 -7.51 6.54
CA LYS A 552 24.56 -7.84 5.16
C LYS A 552 23.93 -9.15 4.68
N GLU A 553 23.81 -10.13 5.58
CA GLU A 553 23.30 -11.46 5.26
C GLU A 553 21.82 -11.63 5.55
N LYS A 554 21.29 -10.93 6.57
CA LYS A 554 19.92 -11.11 7.04
C LYS A 554 18.98 -9.92 6.81
N GLY A 555 19.53 -8.74 6.55
CA GLY A 555 18.79 -7.48 6.52
C GLY A 555 18.33 -7.03 7.91
N GLY A 556 17.55 -5.95 7.92
CA GLY A 556 16.83 -5.46 9.08
C GLY A 556 16.10 -4.16 8.74
N ALA A 557 15.14 -3.75 9.56
CA ALA A 557 14.47 -2.47 9.41
C ALA A 557 14.09 -1.86 10.75
N ASP A 558 14.13 -0.53 10.84
CA ASP A 558 13.77 0.21 12.05
C ASP A 558 12.80 1.35 11.80
N ILE A 559 12.13 1.77 12.86
CA ILE A 559 11.20 2.89 12.87
C ILE A 559 11.94 4.19 13.13
N TYR A 560 11.69 5.16 12.28
CA TYR A 560 12.17 6.53 12.39
C TYR A 560 11.00 7.47 12.64
N VAL A 561 11.24 8.52 13.43
CA VAL A 561 10.26 9.56 13.74
C VAL A 561 10.90 10.94 13.64
N ALA A 562 10.18 11.87 13.03
CA ALA A 562 10.46 13.30 13.06
C ALA A 562 9.44 14.01 13.97
N ASP A 563 9.92 14.83 14.90
CA ASP A 563 9.09 15.67 15.77
C ASP A 563 9.08 17.11 15.25
N PHE A 564 7.91 17.56 14.80
CA PHE A 564 7.76 18.88 14.17
C PHE A 564 7.99 20.04 15.14
N VAL A 565 7.84 19.81 16.45
CA VAL A 565 8.01 20.87 17.45
C VAL A 565 9.48 21.11 17.78
N THR A 566 10.26 20.03 17.82
CA THR A 566 11.68 20.07 18.22
C THR A 566 12.64 20.03 17.03
N GLY A 567 12.16 19.65 15.84
CA GLY A 567 13.00 19.41 14.66
C GLY A 567 13.86 18.16 14.75
N LYS A 568 13.71 17.35 15.81
CA LYS A 568 14.49 16.13 16.00
C LYS A 568 14.00 15.03 15.07
N LYS A 569 14.94 14.33 14.46
CA LYS A 569 14.74 13.10 13.68
C LYS A 569 15.48 11.97 14.38
N VAL A 570 14.80 10.90 14.74
CA VAL A 570 15.35 9.85 15.60
C VAL A 570 14.91 8.46 15.16
N ARG A 571 15.84 7.51 15.26
CA ARG A 571 15.57 6.07 15.20
C ARG A 571 15.06 5.61 16.55
N ILE A 572 13.80 5.19 16.64
CA ILE A 572 13.15 4.84 17.91
C ILE A 572 13.15 3.33 18.19
N THR A 573 13.62 2.52 17.24
CA THR A 573 13.83 1.09 17.42
C THR A 573 15.23 0.63 17.06
N ARG A 574 15.67 -0.50 17.62
CA ARG A 574 16.90 -1.19 17.22
C ARG A 574 16.63 -2.67 17.03
N MET A 575 16.30 -3.04 15.81
CA MET A 575 16.16 -4.44 15.41
C MET A 575 17.52 -5.11 15.27
N LYS A 576 17.60 -6.41 15.57
CA LYS A 576 18.78 -7.26 15.30
C LYS A 576 18.82 -7.69 13.83
N PRO A 577 19.94 -8.26 13.34
CA PRO A 577 19.97 -8.89 12.02
C PRO A 577 18.85 -9.92 11.82
N GLY A 578 18.06 -9.74 10.75
CA GLY A 578 16.88 -10.56 10.43
C GLY A 578 15.59 -10.12 11.12
N GLN A 579 15.59 -9.04 11.91
CA GLN A 579 14.38 -8.46 12.49
C GLN A 579 14.00 -7.16 11.76
N PHE A 580 12.71 -6.99 11.49
CA PHE A 580 12.19 -5.88 10.71
C PHE A 580 11.02 -5.22 11.44
N ALA A 581 11.20 -3.98 11.90
CA ALA A 581 10.12 -3.14 12.38
C ALA A 581 9.58 -2.31 11.20
N ILE A 582 8.32 -2.52 10.83
CA ILE A 582 7.73 -1.96 9.60
C ILE A 582 6.28 -1.50 9.80
N PHE A 583 5.83 -0.69 8.84
CA PHE A 583 4.45 -0.17 8.75
C PHE A 583 3.94 0.51 10.03
N PRO A 584 4.66 1.53 10.53
CA PRO A 584 4.24 2.27 11.71
C PRO A 584 2.93 3.04 11.49
N HIS A 585 2.07 3.04 12.49
CA HIS A 585 0.78 3.71 12.48
C HIS A 585 0.41 4.19 13.89
N PHE A 586 -0.10 5.41 14.03
CA PHE A 586 -0.43 5.96 15.33
C PHE A 586 -1.83 5.54 15.79
N ARG A 587 -1.96 5.30 17.10
CA ARG A 587 -3.23 5.37 17.83
C ARG A 587 -3.55 6.83 18.14
N SER A 588 -4.84 7.13 18.32
CA SER A 588 -5.29 8.51 18.50
C SER A 588 -4.66 9.23 19.69
N ASP A 589 -4.25 8.52 20.74
CA ASP A 589 -3.64 9.11 21.93
C ASP A 589 -2.11 9.26 21.84
N GLY A 590 -1.48 8.79 20.77
CA GLY A 590 -0.05 8.92 20.53
C GLY A 590 0.77 7.64 20.74
N TRP A 591 0.17 6.50 21.14
CA TRP A 591 0.87 5.22 21.02
C TRP A 591 1.20 4.93 19.56
N LEU A 592 2.45 4.54 19.28
CA LEU A 592 2.86 4.18 17.92
C LEU A 592 2.89 2.66 17.75
N TYR A 593 1.98 2.13 16.95
CA TYR A 593 1.91 0.71 16.65
C TYR A 593 2.76 0.41 15.42
N PHE A 594 3.39 -0.77 15.38
CA PHE A 594 4.08 -1.27 14.18
C PHE A 594 4.12 -2.80 14.18
N LEU A 595 4.43 -3.39 13.02
CA LEU A 595 4.72 -4.81 12.92
C LEU A 595 6.20 -5.06 13.21
N VAL A 596 6.50 -6.11 13.97
CA VAL A 596 7.83 -6.71 14.00
C VAL A 596 7.77 -8.07 13.34
N ARG A 597 8.54 -8.24 12.28
CA ARG A 597 8.80 -9.53 11.63
C ARG A 597 10.17 -10.01 12.05
N ASP A 598 10.21 -11.08 12.82
CA ASP A 598 11.44 -11.73 13.27
C ASP A 598 11.72 -12.94 12.39
N ALA A 599 12.66 -12.77 11.46
CA ALA A 599 13.20 -13.81 10.59
C ALA A 599 14.66 -14.15 10.96
N SER A 600 15.08 -13.86 12.20
CA SER A 600 16.45 -14.13 12.66
C SER A 600 16.77 -15.63 12.69
N ASP A 601 15.75 -16.47 12.94
CA ASP A 601 15.72 -17.90 12.69
C ASP A 601 14.87 -18.19 11.43
N PRO A 602 15.47 -18.71 10.34
CA PRO A 602 14.72 -19.03 9.13
C PRO A 602 13.71 -20.18 9.30
N ASN A 603 13.86 -21.00 10.35
CA ASN A 603 12.96 -22.12 10.63
C ASN A 603 11.82 -21.76 11.59
N ASP A 604 11.90 -20.63 12.29
CA ASP A 604 10.93 -20.18 13.29
C ASP A 604 10.65 -18.68 13.15
N LYS A 605 10.20 -18.28 11.94
CA LYS A 605 9.83 -16.89 11.69
C LYS A 605 8.63 -16.52 12.54
N LYS A 606 8.67 -15.37 13.22
CA LYS A 606 7.56 -14.86 14.06
C LYS A 606 7.16 -13.47 13.64
N GLU A 607 5.88 -13.16 13.80
CA GLU A 607 5.39 -11.81 13.56
C GLU A 607 4.62 -11.32 14.79
N PHE A 608 4.78 -10.03 15.10
CA PHE A 608 4.20 -9.40 16.27
C PHE A 608 3.58 -8.07 15.88
N VAL A 609 2.42 -7.78 16.46
CA VAL A 609 1.95 -6.40 16.60
C VAL A 609 2.52 -5.87 17.90
N VAL A 610 3.18 -4.72 17.85
CA VAL A 610 3.78 -4.07 19.01
C VAL A 610 3.39 -2.59 19.06
N ALA A 611 3.54 -1.98 20.24
CA ALA A 611 3.29 -0.55 20.42
C ALA A 611 4.41 0.12 21.24
N SER A 612 4.83 1.30 20.82
CA SER A 612 5.82 2.15 21.47
C SER A 612 5.19 3.38 22.10
N ASP A 613 5.61 3.70 23.34
CA ASP A 613 5.21 4.90 24.06
C ASP A 613 6.09 6.13 23.75
N TRP A 614 6.97 6.04 22.75
CA TRP A 614 7.97 7.08 22.49
C TRP A 614 7.34 8.47 22.31
N ALA A 615 6.31 8.60 21.47
CA ALA A 615 5.67 9.90 21.22
C ALA A 615 4.99 10.46 22.47
N LEU A 616 4.38 9.61 23.30
CA LEU A 616 3.81 10.00 24.59
C LEU A 616 4.86 10.58 25.53
N LYS A 617 6.03 9.95 25.60
CA LYS A 617 7.16 10.45 26.40
C LYS A 617 7.68 11.77 25.88
N GLN A 618 7.73 11.98 24.56
CA GLN A 618 8.11 13.26 23.98
C GLN A 618 7.09 14.36 24.26
N LEU A 619 5.78 14.04 24.19
CA LEU A 619 4.70 14.96 24.55
C LEU A 619 4.79 15.38 26.01
N ALA A 620 5.14 14.46 26.91
CA ALA A 620 5.33 14.75 28.33
C ALA A 620 6.60 15.56 28.60
N ALA A 621 7.71 15.25 27.93
CA ALA A 621 9.00 15.90 28.15
C ALA A 621 9.07 17.31 27.53
N VAL A 622 8.51 17.48 26.33
CA VAL A 622 8.43 18.75 25.63
C VAL A 622 7.01 18.91 25.11
N PRO A 623 6.11 19.51 25.91
CA PRO A 623 4.74 19.75 25.48
C PRO A 623 4.69 20.60 24.22
N THR A 624 3.73 20.30 23.34
CA THR A 624 3.43 21.17 22.21
C THR A 624 3.04 22.55 22.78
N PRO A 625 3.67 23.66 22.37
CA PRO A 625 3.41 24.98 22.94
C PRO A 625 1.94 25.40 22.87
#